data_AF-A0A7S0JQG2-F1
#
_entry.id   AF-A0A7S0JQG2-F1
#
_cell.length_a   1.000
_cell.length_b   1.000
_cell.length_c   1.000
_cell.angle_alpha   90.00
_cell.angle_beta   90.00
_cell.angle_gamma   90.00
#
_symmetry.space_group_name_H-M   'P 1'
#
loop_
_entity.id
_entity.type
_entity.pdbx_description
1 polymer ?
#
loop_
_entity_poly.entity_id
_entity_poly.type
_entity_poly.pdbx_seq_one_letter_code
_entity_poly.pdbx_strand_id
1 'polypeptide(L)'
;ESSKNLALEAPRHGFKPHVVDLEHFVPEMLTGELEDCDDETKARVAPMVAESGPLAVFLMATCGEGDVTNNARNFVTWITGDDGEKPTTSKLRYTVFGLGNTGYEHYNEAAKITQAALEGAGASIVVKMGLGDDDGDLESDFADWQKTIWAPLRRAVAAELGLEEGTDDAEEDGPACALPVKSVAPFKVVEVPPPAGVTAADTERDDLVGGRADEAHAASGGIAAASPAGGGGGGGGPAPSTTVPLPPT
;
A
#
# COMPACT_ATOMS: atom_id res chain seq x y z
N GLU A 1 14.23 2.89 -4.77
CA GLU A 1 14.81 2.66 -6.13
C GLU A 1 13.75 2.35 -7.17
N SER A 2 12.74 1.53 -6.87
CA SER A 2 11.66 1.16 -7.81
C SER A 2 10.92 2.35 -8.44
N SER A 3 10.63 3.41 -7.67
CA SER A 3 10.02 4.65 -8.16
C SER A 3 10.87 5.36 -9.22
N LYS A 4 12.18 5.46 -8.99
CA LYS A 4 13.15 6.07 -9.90
C LYS A 4 13.30 5.25 -11.16
N ASN A 5 13.37 3.93 -11.05
CA ASN A 5 13.43 3.03 -12.20
C ASN A 5 12.19 3.21 -13.08
N LEU A 6 11.00 3.19 -12.48
CA LEU A 6 9.73 3.40 -13.19
C LEU A 6 9.69 4.75 -13.89
N ALA A 7 10.16 5.81 -13.23
CA ALA A 7 10.26 7.14 -13.82
C ALA A 7 11.32 7.25 -14.92
N LEU A 8 12.39 6.46 -14.88
CA LEU A 8 13.39 6.43 -15.96
C LEU A 8 12.87 5.68 -17.20
N GLU A 9 12.02 4.68 -17.02
CA GLU A 9 11.44 3.91 -18.12
C GLU A 9 10.22 4.58 -18.75
N ALA A 10 9.39 5.26 -17.96
CA ALA A 10 8.15 5.89 -18.42
C ALA A 10 8.28 6.76 -19.71
N PRO A 11 9.34 7.57 -19.91
CA PRO A 11 9.56 8.31 -21.16
C PRO A 11 9.69 7.44 -22.40
N ARG A 12 10.23 6.22 -22.29
CA ARG A 12 10.33 5.26 -23.40
C ARG A 12 8.95 4.78 -23.87
N HIS A 13 7.95 4.90 -23.00
CA HIS A 13 6.56 4.52 -23.26
C HIS A 13 5.65 5.73 -23.53
N GLY A 14 6.21 6.93 -23.71
CA GLY A 14 5.45 8.14 -24.05
C GLY A 14 4.83 8.86 -22.86
N PHE A 15 5.23 8.53 -21.63
CA PHE A 15 4.75 9.18 -20.41
C PHE A 15 5.77 10.20 -19.89
N LYS A 16 5.28 11.28 -19.28
CA LYS A 16 6.12 12.18 -18.46
C LYS A 16 5.84 11.89 -17.00
N PRO A 17 6.75 11.22 -16.29
CA PRO A 17 6.54 10.85 -14.90
C PRO A 17 6.74 12.05 -13.99
N HIS A 18 5.90 12.11 -12.96
CA HIS A 18 6.04 12.98 -11.80
C HIS A 18 6.08 12.07 -10.58
N VAL A 19 7.26 11.97 -9.96
CA VAL A 19 7.43 11.22 -8.71
C VAL A 19 6.97 12.09 -7.54
N VAL A 20 6.10 11.55 -6.70
CA VAL A 20 5.52 12.23 -5.54
C VAL A 20 5.74 11.38 -4.31
N ASP A 21 6.32 11.98 -3.27
CA ASP A 21 6.24 11.41 -1.93
C ASP A 21 4.85 11.66 -1.35
N LEU A 22 4.22 10.62 -0.79
CA LEU A 22 2.91 10.74 -0.15
C LEU A 22 2.87 11.74 1.02
N GLU A 23 4.01 12.07 1.63
CA GLU A 23 4.04 13.14 2.64
C GLU A 23 3.67 14.52 2.06
N HIS A 24 3.90 14.71 0.76
CA HIS A 24 3.61 15.94 0.02
C HIS A 24 2.32 15.86 -0.80
N PHE A 25 1.55 14.77 -0.63
CA PHE A 25 0.28 14.55 -1.29
C PHE A 25 -0.72 15.66 -0.99
N VAL A 26 -1.47 16.07 -2.02
CA VAL A 26 -2.69 16.86 -1.85
C VAL A 26 -3.82 16.26 -2.71
N PRO A 27 -5.09 16.32 -2.25
CA PRO A 27 -6.24 15.69 -2.91
C PRO A 27 -6.37 16.01 -4.39
N GLU A 28 -6.06 17.24 -4.77
CA GLU A 28 -6.23 17.76 -6.14
C GLU A 28 -5.31 17.07 -7.14
N MET A 29 -4.24 16.43 -6.65
CA MET A 29 -3.44 15.53 -7.45
C MET A 29 -4.28 14.36 -7.99
N LEU A 30 -5.28 13.87 -7.28
CA LEU A 30 -6.04 12.69 -7.68
C LEU A 30 -7.49 12.98 -8.08
N THR A 31 -8.07 14.10 -7.63
CA THR A 31 -9.40 14.54 -8.09
C THR A 31 -9.32 15.31 -9.41
N GLY A 32 -8.19 16.02 -9.66
CA GLY A 32 -8.04 16.92 -10.79
C GLY A 32 -8.85 18.23 -10.65
N GLU A 33 -9.44 18.47 -9.49
CA GLU A 33 -10.23 19.66 -9.18
C GLU A 33 -9.28 20.79 -8.77
N LEU A 34 -9.01 21.71 -9.70
CA LEU A 34 -8.06 22.81 -9.47
C LEU A 34 -8.72 24.19 -9.39
N GLU A 35 -10.03 24.29 -9.52
CA GLU A 35 -10.71 25.58 -9.69
C GLU A 35 -10.49 26.52 -8.49
N ASP A 36 -10.61 25.97 -7.27
CA ASP A 36 -10.55 26.72 -6.00
C ASP A 36 -9.16 26.76 -5.34
N CYS A 37 -8.13 26.20 -5.99
CA CYS A 37 -6.77 26.19 -5.45
C CYS A 37 -6.07 27.54 -5.57
N ASP A 38 -5.13 27.82 -4.67
CA ASP A 38 -4.17 28.90 -4.83
C ASP A 38 -3.21 28.66 -6.03
N ASP A 39 -2.54 29.72 -6.47
CA ASP A 39 -1.66 29.68 -7.64
C ASP A 39 -0.46 28.74 -7.44
N GLU A 40 0.00 28.56 -6.20
CA GLU A 40 1.12 27.68 -5.86
C GLU A 40 0.73 26.19 -6.04
N THR A 41 -0.43 25.82 -5.54
CA THR A 41 -1.01 24.47 -5.68
C THR A 41 -1.33 24.18 -7.14
N LYS A 42 -1.93 25.15 -7.85
CA LYS A 42 -2.16 25.04 -9.30
C LYS A 42 -0.86 24.82 -10.06
N ALA A 43 0.18 25.60 -9.78
CA ALA A 43 1.48 25.43 -10.43
C ALA A 43 2.12 24.07 -10.15
N ARG A 44 1.93 23.53 -8.94
CA ARG A 44 2.42 22.20 -8.54
C ARG A 44 1.65 21.06 -9.20
N VAL A 45 0.32 21.17 -9.30
CA VAL A 45 -0.56 20.07 -9.71
C VAL A 45 -0.93 20.10 -11.20
N ALA A 46 -1.01 21.27 -11.84
CA ALA A 46 -1.36 21.38 -13.26
C ALA A 46 -0.45 20.58 -14.20
N PRO A 47 0.89 20.51 -13.99
CA PRO A 47 1.75 19.63 -14.78
C PRO A 47 1.41 18.14 -14.63
N MET A 48 0.61 17.77 -13.63
CA MET A 48 0.33 16.41 -13.21
C MET A 48 -1.10 15.94 -13.50
N VAL A 49 -1.96 16.82 -14.03
CA VAL A 49 -3.37 16.52 -14.33
C VAL A 49 -3.59 16.71 -15.82
N ALA A 50 -3.87 15.62 -16.52
CA ALA A 50 -4.28 15.66 -17.92
C ALA A 50 -5.74 16.12 -18.04
N GLU A 51 -6.14 16.63 -19.20
CA GLU A 51 -7.57 16.87 -19.50
C GLU A 51 -8.41 15.58 -19.36
N SER A 52 -7.81 14.43 -19.69
CA SER A 52 -8.41 13.09 -19.52
C SER A 52 -8.46 12.59 -18.06
N GLY A 53 -8.20 13.45 -17.08
CA GLY A 53 -8.07 13.08 -15.67
C GLY A 53 -6.73 12.45 -15.30
N PRO A 54 -6.47 12.29 -13.98
CA PRO A 54 -5.19 11.82 -13.48
C PRO A 54 -4.97 10.31 -13.73
N LEU A 55 -3.71 9.96 -13.99
CA LEU A 55 -3.23 8.58 -14.06
C LEU A 55 -2.12 8.39 -13.03
N ALA A 56 -2.27 7.40 -12.14
CA ALA A 56 -1.35 7.19 -11.02
C ALA A 56 -0.90 5.74 -10.88
N VAL A 57 0.33 5.56 -10.40
CA VAL A 57 0.88 4.29 -9.98
C VAL A 57 1.37 4.40 -8.55
N PHE A 58 0.82 3.55 -7.70
CA PHE A 58 1.11 3.55 -6.27
C PHE A 58 2.10 2.43 -5.95
N LEU A 59 3.23 2.77 -5.35
CA LEU A 59 4.18 1.81 -4.81
C LEU A 59 4.02 1.81 -3.28
N MET A 60 3.35 0.80 -2.74
CA MET A 60 2.89 0.79 -1.35
C MET A 60 3.63 -0.27 -0.53
N ALA A 61 4.51 0.17 0.37
CA ALA A 61 5.14 -0.72 1.33
C ALA A 61 4.24 -0.98 2.54
N THR A 62 4.28 -2.22 3.03
CA THR A 62 3.58 -2.63 4.26
C THR A 62 4.58 -2.67 5.42
N CYS A 63 4.18 -2.13 6.58
CA CYS A 63 5.01 -2.07 7.78
C CYS A 63 4.31 -2.77 8.97
N GLY A 64 5.11 -3.45 9.80
CA GLY A 64 4.63 -4.03 11.06
C GLY A 64 3.44 -4.98 10.88
N GLU A 65 2.36 -4.72 11.59
CA GLU A 65 1.14 -5.53 11.62
C GLU A 65 0.18 -5.23 10.45
N GLY A 66 0.71 -4.96 9.26
CA GLY A 66 -0.09 -4.62 8.08
C GLY A 66 -0.37 -3.12 7.90
N ASP A 67 0.27 -2.28 8.71
CA ASP A 67 0.12 -0.83 8.63
C ASP A 67 0.74 -0.25 7.35
N VAL A 68 0.23 0.91 6.96
CA VAL A 68 0.85 1.74 5.93
C VAL A 68 2.05 2.49 6.53
N THR A 69 3.00 2.88 5.68
CA THR A 69 4.14 3.70 6.10
C THR A 69 3.71 5.08 6.61
N ASN A 70 4.59 5.73 7.39
CA ASN A 70 4.31 7.04 7.97
C ASN A 70 4.01 8.11 6.93
N ASN A 71 4.72 8.13 5.81
CA ASN A 71 4.48 9.10 4.73
C ASN A 71 3.14 8.85 4.01
N ALA A 72 2.66 7.60 3.98
CA ALA A 72 1.39 7.23 3.36
C ALA A 72 0.16 7.44 4.24
N ARG A 73 0.34 7.62 5.56
CA ARG A 73 -0.74 7.66 6.53
C ARG A 73 -1.83 8.69 6.19
N ASN A 74 -1.43 9.93 5.91
CA ASN A 74 -2.38 11.00 5.59
C ASN A 74 -3.17 10.70 4.31
N PHE A 75 -2.50 10.15 3.29
CA PHE A 75 -3.16 9.75 2.05
C PHE A 75 -4.17 8.64 2.28
N VAL A 76 -3.80 7.60 3.06
CA VAL A 76 -4.69 6.47 3.34
C VAL A 76 -5.90 6.91 4.14
N THR A 77 -5.71 7.69 5.20
CA THR A 77 -6.81 8.28 6.00
C THR A 77 -7.77 9.08 5.12
N TRP A 78 -7.24 9.89 4.19
CA TRP A 78 -8.07 10.67 3.26
C TRP A 78 -8.87 9.78 2.31
N ILE A 79 -8.26 8.78 1.67
CA ILE A 79 -8.95 7.95 0.66
C ILE A 79 -9.93 6.95 1.29
N THR A 80 -9.70 6.52 2.53
CA THR A 80 -10.65 5.72 3.31
C THR A 80 -11.81 6.56 3.82
N GLY A 81 -11.60 7.87 4.02
CA GLY A 81 -12.56 8.78 4.64
C GLY A 81 -12.57 8.68 6.17
N ASP A 82 -11.49 8.21 6.78
CA ASP A 82 -11.41 8.03 8.24
C ASP A 82 -11.41 9.37 9.00
N ASP A 83 -11.04 10.47 8.33
CA ASP A 83 -11.04 11.83 8.87
C ASP A 83 -12.24 12.69 8.39
N GLY A 84 -13.18 12.14 7.63
CA GLY A 84 -14.31 12.91 7.13
C GLY A 84 -15.15 12.25 6.04
N GLU A 85 -15.47 13.02 5.00
CA GLU A 85 -16.23 12.53 3.85
C GLU A 85 -15.30 11.82 2.88
N LYS A 86 -15.71 10.62 2.44
CA LYS A 86 -14.95 9.85 1.47
C LYS A 86 -14.83 10.62 0.15
N PRO A 87 -13.62 10.81 -0.39
CA PRO A 87 -13.46 11.58 -1.62
C PRO A 87 -14.03 10.83 -2.82
N THR A 88 -14.37 11.59 -3.87
CA THR A 88 -14.72 11.02 -5.18
C THR A 88 -13.51 11.11 -6.11
N THR A 89 -13.10 9.97 -6.67
CA THR A 89 -11.96 9.85 -7.58
C THR A 89 -12.35 9.16 -8.89
N SER A 90 -13.57 9.40 -9.37
CA SER A 90 -14.15 8.73 -10.54
C SER A 90 -13.36 8.90 -11.85
N LYS A 91 -12.59 9.98 -11.97
CA LYS A 91 -11.70 10.25 -13.13
C LYS A 91 -10.29 9.68 -12.94
N LEU A 92 -9.95 9.20 -11.76
CA LEU A 92 -8.64 8.63 -11.47
C LEU A 92 -8.55 7.24 -12.08
N ARG A 93 -7.49 7.03 -12.84
CA ARG A 93 -7.06 5.71 -13.28
C ARG A 93 -5.77 5.33 -12.59
N TYR A 94 -5.67 4.08 -12.18
CA TYR A 94 -4.51 3.68 -11.40
C TYR A 94 -4.12 2.21 -11.53
N THR A 95 -2.92 1.91 -11.05
CA THR A 95 -2.53 0.57 -10.62
C THR A 95 -1.66 0.67 -9.37
N VAL A 96 -1.50 -0.44 -8.66
CA VAL A 96 -0.77 -0.53 -7.40
C VAL A 96 0.28 -1.62 -7.51
N PHE A 97 1.46 -1.40 -6.97
CA PHE A 97 2.43 -2.44 -6.66
C PHE A 97 2.66 -2.42 -5.15
N GLY A 98 2.40 -3.55 -4.52
CA GLY A 98 2.68 -3.74 -3.12
C GLY A 98 4.11 -4.22 -2.88
N LEU A 99 4.77 -3.66 -1.87
CA LEU A 99 6.00 -4.18 -1.30
C LEU A 99 5.64 -4.84 0.02
N GLY A 100 5.72 -6.16 0.06
CA GLY A 100 5.40 -6.97 1.22
C GLY A 100 6.44 -8.06 1.43
N ASN A 101 6.23 -8.87 2.45
CA ASN A 101 7.09 -10.00 2.78
C ASN A 101 6.18 -11.15 3.26
N THR A 102 6.25 -12.31 2.60
CA THR A 102 5.38 -13.47 2.89
C THR A 102 5.69 -14.15 4.23
N GLY A 103 6.83 -13.82 4.84
CA GLY A 103 7.16 -14.18 6.22
C GLY A 103 6.31 -13.48 7.28
N TYR A 104 5.58 -12.41 6.92
CA TYR A 104 4.65 -11.71 7.81
C TYR A 104 3.20 -12.14 7.55
N GLU A 105 2.37 -12.13 8.61
CA GLU A 105 0.95 -12.46 8.53
C GLU A 105 0.19 -11.53 7.56
N HIS A 106 0.53 -10.24 7.59
CA HIS A 106 -0.12 -9.20 6.81
C HIS A 106 0.62 -8.90 5.49
N TYR A 107 0.79 -9.92 4.64
CA TYR A 107 1.46 -9.80 3.35
C TYR A 107 0.76 -8.77 2.42
N ASN A 108 1.47 -7.70 2.05
CA ASN A 108 1.00 -6.65 1.12
C ASN A 108 -0.29 -5.92 1.55
N GLU A 109 -0.56 -5.86 2.86
CA GLU A 109 -1.83 -5.32 3.37
C GLU A 109 -2.04 -3.83 3.04
N ALA A 110 -0.99 -3.01 3.11
CA ALA A 110 -1.08 -1.59 2.77
C ALA A 110 -1.52 -1.37 1.31
N ALA A 111 -1.03 -2.20 0.39
CA ALA A 111 -1.38 -2.14 -1.03
C ALA A 111 -2.83 -2.56 -1.27
N LYS A 112 -3.30 -3.61 -0.58
CA LYS A 112 -4.69 -4.10 -0.63
C LYS A 112 -5.67 -3.06 -0.09
N ILE A 113 -5.37 -2.47 1.06
CA ILE A 113 -6.18 -1.38 1.66
C ILE A 113 -6.27 -0.21 0.69
N THR A 114 -5.14 0.22 0.13
CA THR A 114 -5.08 1.31 -0.83
C THR A 114 -5.93 1.03 -2.07
N GLN A 115 -5.82 -0.16 -2.66
CA GLN A 115 -6.62 -0.53 -3.81
C GLN A 115 -8.12 -0.53 -3.47
N ALA A 116 -8.53 -1.16 -2.37
CA ALA A 116 -9.93 -1.22 -1.97
C ALA A 116 -10.52 0.16 -1.69
N ALA A 117 -9.75 1.06 -1.08
CA ALA A 117 -10.17 2.43 -0.82
C ALA A 117 -10.37 3.23 -2.12
N LEU A 118 -9.42 3.12 -3.07
CA LEU A 118 -9.49 3.75 -4.39
C LEU A 118 -10.69 3.23 -5.21
N GLU A 119 -10.90 1.92 -5.27
CA GLU A 119 -12.07 1.32 -5.95
C GLU A 119 -13.37 1.85 -5.32
N GLY A 120 -13.44 1.85 -3.99
CA GLY A 120 -14.61 2.35 -3.27
C GLY A 120 -14.80 3.87 -3.37
N ALA A 121 -13.81 4.63 -3.83
CA ALA A 121 -13.90 6.06 -4.12
C ALA A 121 -14.23 6.33 -5.61
N GLY A 122 -14.42 5.27 -6.41
CA GLY A 122 -14.80 5.34 -7.82
C GLY A 122 -13.62 5.33 -8.81
N ALA A 123 -12.38 5.22 -8.33
CA ALA A 123 -11.23 5.13 -9.22
C ALA A 123 -11.25 3.84 -10.05
N SER A 124 -10.71 3.90 -11.26
CA SER A 124 -10.68 2.79 -12.21
C SER A 124 -9.30 2.12 -12.25
N ILE A 125 -9.25 0.83 -11.94
CA ILE A 125 -8.03 0.04 -12.07
C ILE A 125 -7.68 -0.19 -13.55
N VAL A 126 -6.43 0.07 -13.93
CA VAL A 126 -5.92 -0.14 -15.30
C VAL A 126 -5.27 -1.51 -15.44
N VAL A 127 -4.53 -1.92 -14.41
CA VAL A 127 -3.81 -3.20 -14.35
C VAL A 127 -3.96 -3.77 -12.96
N LYS A 128 -4.13 -5.09 -12.88
CA LYS A 128 -4.14 -5.82 -11.61
C LYS A 128 -2.91 -5.44 -10.78
N MET A 129 -3.11 -5.29 -9.47
CA MET A 129 -2.02 -5.01 -8.55
C MET A 129 -0.95 -6.08 -8.58
N GLY A 130 0.31 -5.64 -8.59
CA GLY A 130 1.47 -6.51 -8.36
C GLY A 130 1.73 -6.69 -6.88
N LEU A 131 2.19 -7.87 -6.48
CA LEU A 131 2.49 -8.23 -5.10
C LEU A 131 3.95 -8.65 -5.05
N GLY A 132 4.83 -7.77 -4.60
CA GLY A 132 6.24 -8.08 -4.40
C GLY A 132 6.47 -8.79 -3.07
N ASP A 133 7.42 -9.73 -3.06
CA ASP A 133 7.83 -10.48 -1.88
C ASP A 133 9.33 -10.28 -1.55
N ASP A 134 9.60 -9.59 -0.45
CA ASP A 134 10.96 -9.35 0.08
C ASP A 134 11.61 -10.61 0.69
N ASP A 135 10.84 -11.64 1.07
CA ASP A 135 11.41 -12.95 1.45
C ASP A 135 11.87 -13.77 0.23
N GLY A 136 11.31 -13.44 -0.94
CA GLY A 136 11.61 -14.04 -2.23
C GLY A 136 12.56 -13.19 -3.07
N ASP A 137 12.07 -12.71 -4.21
CA ASP A 137 12.80 -11.86 -5.14
C ASP A 137 11.95 -10.64 -5.54
N LEU A 138 11.92 -9.66 -4.64
CA LEU A 138 11.18 -8.42 -4.81
C LEU A 138 11.59 -7.65 -6.08
N GLU A 139 12.86 -7.70 -6.46
CA GLU A 139 13.36 -7.01 -7.66
C GLU A 139 12.81 -7.66 -8.93
N SER A 140 12.81 -9.00 -9.00
CA SER A 140 12.21 -9.75 -10.11
C SER A 140 10.69 -9.55 -10.17
N ASP A 141 9.99 -9.62 -9.02
CA ASP A 141 8.55 -9.39 -8.96
C ASP A 141 8.17 -8.00 -9.49
N PHE A 142 8.94 -6.98 -9.11
CA PHE A 142 8.75 -5.62 -9.59
C PHE A 142 9.02 -5.51 -11.10
N ALA A 143 10.13 -6.07 -11.58
CA ALA A 143 10.49 -6.01 -13.00
C ALA A 143 9.45 -6.73 -13.88
N ASP A 144 8.92 -7.86 -13.43
CA ASP A 144 7.91 -8.60 -14.17
C ASP A 144 6.58 -7.84 -14.19
N TRP A 145 6.15 -7.30 -13.05
CA TRP A 145 4.97 -6.44 -13.01
C TRP A 145 5.12 -5.19 -13.89
N GLN A 146 6.28 -4.53 -13.85
CA GLN A 146 6.58 -3.32 -14.64
C GLN A 146 6.40 -3.56 -16.14
N LYS A 147 6.84 -4.71 -16.67
CA LYS A 147 6.64 -5.07 -18.08
C LYS A 147 5.15 -5.13 -18.47
N THR A 148 4.29 -5.54 -17.54
CA THR A 148 2.85 -5.71 -17.81
C THR A 148 2.07 -4.40 -17.87
N ILE A 149 2.55 -3.33 -17.22
CA ILE A 149 1.73 -2.13 -17.02
C ILE A 149 1.73 -1.18 -18.21
N TRP A 150 2.79 -1.17 -19.02
CA TRP A 150 2.98 -0.11 -20.02
C TRP A 150 1.94 -0.10 -21.13
N ALA A 151 1.60 -1.26 -21.69
CA ALA A 151 0.61 -1.35 -22.77
C ALA A 151 -0.81 -0.98 -22.29
N PRO A 152 -1.31 -1.51 -21.15
CA PRO A 152 -2.58 -1.06 -20.57
C PRO A 152 -2.63 0.44 -20.23
N LEU A 153 -1.56 1.00 -19.67
CA LEU A 153 -1.50 2.43 -19.36
C LEU A 153 -1.64 3.28 -20.63
N ARG A 154 -0.97 2.89 -21.73
CA ARG A 154 -1.09 3.60 -23.01
C ARG A 154 -2.50 3.52 -23.57
N ARG A 155 -3.11 2.32 -23.53
CA ARG A 155 -4.50 2.12 -23.98
C ARG A 155 -5.49 2.95 -23.19
N ALA A 156 -5.33 3.02 -21.86
CA ALA A 156 -6.15 3.87 -21.02
C ALA A 156 -6.09 5.35 -21.47
N VAL A 157 -4.89 5.89 -21.68
CA VAL A 157 -4.73 7.27 -22.16
C VAL A 157 -5.28 7.47 -23.58
N ALA A 158 -5.00 6.55 -24.50
CA ALA A 158 -5.44 6.64 -25.89
C ALA A 158 -6.97 6.64 -26.02
N ALA A 159 -7.67 5.80 -25.25
CA ALA A 159 -9.12 5.69 -25.25
C ALA A 159 -9.81 7.02 -24.90
N GLU A 160 -9.27 7.77 -23.93
CA GLU A 160 -9.82 9.08 -23.54
C GLU A 160 -9.50 10.19 -24.56
N LEU A 161 -8.36 10.10 -25.24
CA LEU A 161 -7.98 11.06 -26.26
C LEU A 161 -8.68 10.80 -27.61
N GLY A 162 -9.49 9.74 -27.72
CA GLY A 162 -10.14 9.35 -28.96
C GLY A 162 -9.16 8.99 -30.08
N LEU A 163 -7.96 8.51 -29.72
CA LEU A 163 -6.94 8.10 -30.68
C LEU A 163 -7.23 6.66 -31.11
N GLU A 164 -7.34 6.41 -32.42
CA GLU A 164 -7.60 5.07 -32.95
C GLU A 164 -6.37 4.17 -32.78
N GLU A 165 -6.59 2.93 -32.29
CA GLU A 165 -5.54 1.93 -32.10
C GLU A 165 -4.92 1.55 -33.46
N GLY A 166 -3.61 1.73 -33.60
CA GLY A 166 -2.85 0.99 -34.61
C GLY A 166 -2.88 -0.48 -34.24
N THR A 167 -3.21 -1.37 -35.19
CA THR A 167 -3.26 -2.82 -34.97
C THR A 167 -1.91 -3.34 -34.47
N ASP A 168 -1.89 -3.84 -33.24
CA ASP A 168 -0.73 -4.48 -32.59
C ASP A 168 -0.46 -5.87 -33.22
N ASP A 169 0.17 -5.90 -34.39
CA ASP A 169 0.98 -7.04 -34.86
C ASP A 169 2.45 -6.62 -34.79
N ALA A 170 3.02 -6.55 -33.60
CA ALA A 170 4.46 -6.42 -33.41
C ALA A 170 4.89 -7.26 -32.19
N GLU A 171 5.63 -8.33 -32.47
CA GLU A 171 6.34 -9.11 -31.46
C GLU A 171 7.32 -8.25 -30.64
N GLU A 172 7.64 -8.79 -29.46
CA GLU A 172 8.60 -8.33 -28.47
C GLU A 172 9.89 -7.75 -29.06
N ASP A 173 10.48 -6.76 -28.35
CA ASP A 173 11.73 -6.04 -28.63
C ASP A 173 11.69 -4.83 -29.62
N GLY A 174 10.95 -3.76 -29.29
CA GLY A 174 11.14 -2.41 -29.88
C GLY A 174 9.92 -1.49 -29.81
N PRO A 175 10.05 -0.14 -29.88
CA PRO A 175 8.99 0.80 -29.51
C PRO A 175 7.96 0.96 -30.64
N ALA A 176 7.15 -0.06 -30.90
CA ALA A 176 6.05 -0.03 -31.85
C ALA A 176 4.74 0.31 -31.14
N CYS A 177 4.68 1.48 -30.50
CA CYS A 177 3.46 2.18 -30.08
C CYS A 177 3.86 3.55 -29.52
N ALA A 178 4.55 4.35 -30.33
CA ALA A 178 4.81 5.73 -29.98
C ALA A 178 3.49 6.50 -30.15
N LEU A 179 2.82 6.80 -29.02
CA LEU A 179 1.88 7.92 -28.98
C LEU A 179 2.56 9.13 -29.65
N PRO A 180 1.88 9.91 -30.50
CA PRO A 180 2.50 11.10 -31.08
C PRO A 180 3.07 11.95 -29.94
N VAL A 181 4.39 12.18 -30.00
CA VAL A 181 5.28 12.76 -28.96
C VAL A 181 4.90 14.20 -28.54
N LYS A 182 3.69 14.68 -28.89
CA LYS A 182 3.17 16.02 -28.59
C LYS A 182 1.92 16.03 -27.71
N SER A 183 1.42 14.89 -27.23
CA SER A 183 0.33 14.85 -26.24
C SER A 183 0.73 13.91 -25.11
N VAL A 184 1.49 14.46 -24.16
CA VAL A 184 2.10 13.71 -23.08
C VAL A 184 1.18 13.80 -21.86
N ALA A 185 0.45 12.74 -21.57
CA ALA A 185 -0.33 12.65 -20.34
C ALA A 185 0.63 12.52 -19.14
N PRO A 186 0.55 13.41 -18.14
CA PRO A 186 1.32 13.24 -16.93
C PRO A 186 0.96 11.96 -16.19
N PHE A 187 1.99 11.24 -15.77
CA PHE A 187 1.90 9.98 -15.04
C PHE A 187 2.44 10.18 -13.62
N LYS A 188 1.73 9.73 -12.59
CA LYS A 188 2.18 9.86 -11.20
C LYS A 188 2.84 8.57 -10.76
N VAL A 189 4.04 8.66 -10.21
CA VAL A 189 4.66 7.57 -9.45
C VAL A 189 4.63 8.01 -8.00
N VAL A 190 3.82 7.34 -7.20
CA VAL A 190 3.69 7.63 -5.78
C VAL A 190 4.66 6.71 -5.03
N GLU A 191 5.69 7.30 -4.43
CA GLU A 191 6.74 6.58 -3.72
C GLU A 191 6.41 6.41 -2.24
N VAL A 192 6.74 5.23 -1.74
CA VAL A 192 6.93 4.96 -0.32
C VAL A 192 8.28 4.27 -0.17
N PRO A 193 9.34 4.96 0.30
CA PRO A 193 10.55 4.26 0.70
C PRO A 193 10.29 3.55 2.05
N PRO A 194 10.82 2.33 2.28
CA PRO A 194 10.85 1.77 3.62
C PRO A 194 11.65 2.71 4.53
N PRO A 195 11.28 2.87 5.82
CA PRO A 195 12.01 3.73 6.73
C PRO A 195 13.49 3.33 6.80
N ALA A 196 14.39 4.31 6.62
CA ALA A 196 15.82 4.09 6.71
C ALA A 196 16.19 3.55 8.10
N GLY A 197 16.82 2.38 8.13
CA GLY A 197 17.31 1.76 9.38
C GLY A 197 16.46 0.61 9.92
N VAL A 198 15.45 0.14 9.18
CA VAL A 198 14.78 -1.13 9.48
C VAL A 198 15.10 -2.11 8.37
N THR A 199 16.18 -2.88 8.54
CA THR A 199 16.21 -4.19 7.91
C THR A 199 15.40 -5.11 8.82
N ALA A 200 14.53 -5.96 8.27
CA ALA A 200 13.80 -6.96 9.05
C ALA A 200 14.73 -7.96 9.80
N ALA A 201 16.04 -7.89 9.54
CA ALA A 201 17.05 -8.74 10.18
C ALA A 201 17.47 -8.29 11.59
N ASP A 202 17.10 -7.10 12.08
CA ASP A 202 17.64 -6.56 13.35
C ASP A 202 16.74 -6.75 14.58
N THR A 203 15.80 -7.70 14.58
CA THR A 203 15.00 -8.01 15.80
C THR A 203 15.01 -9.48 16.20
N GLU A 204 16.11 -10.19 15.99
CA GLU A 204 16.34 -11.46 16.69
C GLU A 204 17.79 -11.59 17.18
N ARG A 205 18.05 -11.08 18.40
CA ARG A 205 18.86 -11.73 19.46
C ARG A 205 19.17 -10.76 20.60
N ASP A 206 18.38 -10.83 21.66
CA ASP A 206 18.92 -10.75 23.02
C ASP A 206 17.92 -11.31 24.04
N ASP A 207 17.58 -12.59 23.88
CA ASP A 207 17.10 -13.41 24.97
C ASP A 207 18.01 -14.64 25.10
N LEU A 208 18.62 -14.76 26.29
CA LEU A 208 19.40 -15.89 26.84
C LEU A 208 20.91 -15.95 26.56
N VAL A 209 21.70 -15.24 27.38
CA VAL A 209 22.84 -15.85 28.11
C VAL A 209 22.87 -15.31 29.54
N GLY A 210 22.56 -16.17 30.51
CA GLY A 210 22.84 -15.94 31.92
C GLY A 210 24.34 -15.90 32.18
N GLY A 211 24.77 -14.92 32.99
CA GLY A 211 26.18 -14.75 33.34
C GLY A 211 26.41 -13.74 34.46
N ARG A 212 26.20 -14.19 35.70
CA ARG A 212 27.02 -13.88 36.89
C ARG A 212 27.15 -12.40 37.30
N ALA A 213 26.38 -12.01 38.33
CA ALA A 213 26.71 -10.88 39.19
C ALA A 213 27.16 -11.40 40.57
N ASP A 214 28.41 -11.13 40.91
CA ASP A 214 29.03 -11.35 42.22
C ASP A 214 28.55 -10.30 43.25
N GLU A 215 28.34 -10.80 44.47
CA GLU A 215 28.39 -10.20 45.83
C GLU A 215 28.10 -8.71 46.09
N ALA A 216 27.12 -8.48 46.97
CA ALA A 216 27.26 -7.55 48.11
C ALA A 216 26.32 -7.89 49.29
N HIS A 217 26.91 -8.52 50.31
CA HIS A 217 26.76 -8.30 51.76
C HIS A 217 25.37 -8.23 52.47
N ALA A 218 25.11 -9.29 53.25
CA ALA A 218 24.48 -9.42 54.58
C ALA A 218 23.34 -8.50 55.06
N ALA A 219 22.25 -9.14 55.52
CA ALA A 219 21.81 -9.06 56.91
C ALA A 219 20.83 -10.21 57.25
N SER A 220 20.94 -10.65 58.50
CA SER A 220 20.37 -11.83 59.16
C SER A 220 18.85 -11.86 59.36
N GLY A 221 18.29 -13.07 59.42
CA GLY A 221 17.38 -13.45 60.52
C GLY A 221 16.08 -14.16 60.15
N GLY A 222 15.97 -15.44 60.54
CA GLY A 222 14.74 -15.99 61.16
C GLY A 222 13.85 -16.95 60.36
N ILE A 223 13.98 -18.25 60.68
CA ILE A 223 12.95 -19.27 61.05
C ILE A 223 11.47 -19.04 60.61
N ALA A 224 10.59 -19.99 60.23
CA ALA A 224 10.47 -21.44 60.39
C ALA A 224 9.39 -22.03 59.44
N ALA A 225 9.50 -23.35 59.17
CA ALA A 225 8.46 -24.40 59.00
C ALA A 225 6.99 -24.06 58.67
N ALA A 226 6.39 -24.79 57.71
CA ALA A 226 5.47 -25.93 57.97
C ALA A 226 4.56 -26.29 56.77
N SER A 227 4.18 -27.57 56.75
CA SER A 227 3.47 -28.38 55.74
C SER A 227 1.96 -28.08 55.49
N PRO A 228 1.32 -28.79 54.52
CA PRO A 228 0.00 -28.51 53.96
C PRO A 228 -1.15 -29.38 54.51
N ALA A 229 -2.39 -28.90 54.34
CA ALA A 229 -3.68 -29.64 54.30
C ALA A 229 -4.76 -28.59 53.96
N GLY A 230 -5.84 -28.80 53.21
CA GLY A 230 -6.54 -29.99 52.74
C GLY A 230 -8.04 -29.62 52.68
N GLY A 231 -8.81 -30.25 51.78
CA GLY A 231 -10.24 -30.48 52.01
C GLY A 231 -11.25 -29.91 51.00
N GLY A 232 -11.83 -30.83 50.22
CA GLY A 232 -13.28 -30.97 49.93
C GLY A 232 -13.94 -29.94 49.01
N GLY A 233 -14.84 -30.27 48.09
CA GLY A 233 -15.55 -31.50 47.78
C GLY A 233 -16.90 -31.16 47.10
N GLY A 234 -17.33 -32.00 46.15
CA GLY A 234 -18.71 -32.11 45.62
C GLY A 234 -19.19 -30.98 44.69
N GLY A 235 -19.92 -31.18 43.60
CA GLY A 235 -20.58 -32.35 43.03
C GLY A 235 -21.85 -31.91 42.27
N GLY A 236 -22.14 -32.52 41.12
CA GLY A 236 -23.49 -32.63 40.51
C GLY A 236 -23.99 -31.50 39.58
N GLY A 237 -24.22 -31.84 38.29
CA GLY A 237 -24.99 -31.05 37.30
C GLY A 237 -26.52 -31.22 37.43
N PRO A 238 -27.34 -31.20 36.35
CA PRO A 238 -27.17 -30.73 34.97
C PRO A 238 -28.26 -29.69 34.53
N ALA A 239 -28.21 -29.29 33.25
CA ALA A 239 -29.07 -28.33 32.53
C ALA A 239 -30.58 -28.66 32.48
N PRO A 240 -31.41 -27.69 32.05
CA PRO A 240 -32.31 -27.97 30.92
C PRO A 240 -32.47 -26.85 29.87
N SER A 241 -32.88 -27.30 28.67
CA SER A 241 -33.22 -26.58 27.43
C SER A 241 -34.55 -25.80 27.46
N THR A 242 -34.90 -25.22 26.28
CA THR A 242 -36.19 -24.70 25.74
C THR A 242 -36.41 -23.19 25.91
N THR A 243 -36.97 -22.42 24.96
CA THR A 243 -37.48 -22.59 23.58
C THR A 243 -37.77 -21.18 23.03
N VAL A 244 -37.60 -20.96 21.73
CA VAL A 244 -38.00 -19.74 20.98
C VAL A 244 -39.43 -19.88 20.44
N PRO A 245 -40.23 -18.80 20.39
CA PRO A 245 -41.33 -18.72 19.42
C PRO A 245 -41.23 -17.50 18.47
N LEU A 246 -41.51 -17.75 17.19
CA LEU A 246 -41.88 -16.77 16.14
C LEU A 246 -43.38 -16.45 16.20
N PRO A 247 -43.83 -15.29 15.69
CA PRO A 247 -45.21 -15.08 15.25
C PRO A 247 -45.35 -14.89 13.71
N PRO A 248 -46.58 -14.96 13.17
CA PRO A 248 -46.88 -15.42 11.81
C PRO A 248 -47.11 -14.32 10.75
N THR A 249 -47.19 -14.80 9.50
CA THR A 249 -47.56 -14.23 8.18
C THR A 249 -48.22 -12.86 8.12
#